data_AF-A0A7W7T6V1-F1
#
_entry.id   AF-A0A7W7T6V1-F1
#
_cell.length_a   1.000
_cell.length_b   1.000
_cell.length_c   1.000
_cell.angle_alpha   90.00
_cell.angle_beta   90.00
_cell.angle_gamma   90.00
#
_symmetry.space_group_name_H-M   'P 1'
#
loop_
_entity.id
_entity.type
_entity.pdbx_description
1 polymer ?
#
loop_
_entity_poly.entity_id
_entity_poly.type
_entity_poly.pdbx_seq_one_letter_code
_entity_poly.pdbx_strand_id
1 'polypeptide(L)'
;MSTIGEIFDRVLAGGLRPGAVTGADPVAIVQAADTQRVARIPAAVEAVWRLVGGDPGPWWMGSKAAVSGLDGEIKELALETLDYVEGDLRDPKGLLVLLIHGADEFHVVDGADLALPDPPVWLVQDGRPLTAPWPTVTAWFESAAADVLRHRDLLRETLAEGGSSSTAAYFVL
;
A
#
# COMPACT_ATOMS: atom_id res chain seq x y z
N MET A 1 1.84 -0.71 -20.25
CA MET A 1 1.55 -0.80 -18.80
C MET A 1 1.17 0.59 -18.34
N SER A 2 0.11 0.71 -17.55
CA SER A 2 -0.28 1.99 -16.99
C SER A 2 0.78 2.48 -15.99
N THR A 3 1.01 3.77 -15.94
CA THR A 3 1.83 4.41 -14.91
C THR A 3 1.03 4.59 -13.62
N ILE A 4 1.70 4.77 -12.49
CA ILE A 4 1.04 5.04 -11.20
C ILE A 4 0.11 6.27 -11.26
N GLY A 5 0.50 7.32 -12.01
CA GLY A 5 -0.36 8.49 -12.22
C GLY A 5 -1.64 8.14 -12.99
N GLU A 6 -1.54 7.38 -14.07
CA GLU A 6 -2.70 6.96 -14.86
C GLU A 6 -3.65 6.06 -14.05
N ILE A 7 -3.11 5.21 -13.17
CA ILE A 7 -3.91 4.37 -12.26
C ILE A 7 -4.71 5.27 -11.31
N PHE A 8 -4.04 6.25 -10.70
CA PHE A 8 -4.67 7.19 -9.78
C PHE A 8 -5.76 8.03 -10.47
N ASP A 9 -5.44 8.59 -11.64
CA ASP A 9 -6.38 9.40 -12.44
C ASP A 9 -7.62 8.60 -12.82
N ARG A 10 -7.48 7.31 -13.11
CA ARG A 10 -8.61 6.42 -13.39
C ARG A 10 -9.49 6.20 -12.16
N VAL A 11 -8.92 6.12 -10.96
CA VAL A 11 -9.70 6.03 -9.71
C VAL A 11 -10.45 7.34 -9.43
N LEU A 12 -9.84 8.49 -9.69
CA LEU A 12 -10.51 9.80 -9.62
C LEU A 12 -11.66 9.90 -10.64
N ALA A 13 -11.41 9.53 -11.90
CA ALA A 13 -12.44 9.47 -12.93
C ALA A 13 -13.55 8.45 -12.58
N GLY A 14 -13.19 7.42 -11.82
CA GLY A 14 -14.09 6.45 -11.22
C GLY A 14 -14.86 6.97 -10.00
N GLY A 15 -14.80 8.26 -9.68
CA GLY A 15 -15.64 8.88 -8.66
C GLY A 15 -15.00 9.03 -7.29
N LEU A 16 -13.70 8.72 -7.12
CA LEU A 16 -12.98 9.13 -5.90
C LEU A 16 -12.91 10.68 -5.86
N ARG A 17 -13.27 11.28 -4.73
CA ARG A 17 -13.17 12.74 -4.57
C ARG A 17 -11.68 13.14 -4.51
N PRO A 18 -11.25 14.21 -5.20
CA PRO A 18 -9.85 14.65 -5.16
C PRO A 18 -9.31 14.96 -3.77
N GLY A 19 -10.16 15.43 -2.84
CA GLY A 19 -9.79 15.69 -1.44
C GLY A 19 -9.94 14.50 -0.50
N ALA A 20 -10.27 13.32 -0.99
CA ALA A 20 -10.39 12.10 -0.19
C ALA A 20 -9.04 11.49 0.21
N VAL A 21 -7.96 11.95 -0.42
CA VAL A 21 -6.60 11.46 -0.22
C VAL A 21 -5.62 12.62 -0.27
N THR A 22 -4.47 12.45 0.37
CA THR A 22 -3.36 13.40 0.27
C THR A 22 -2.04 12.68 0.09
N GLY A 23 -1.17 13.26 -0.75
CA GLY A 23 0.20 12.81 -0.91
C GLY A 23 1.05 13.10 0.32
N ALA A 24 2.06 12.28 0.53
CA ALA A 24 3.13 12.56 1.47
C ALA A 24 4.00 13.70 0.95
N ASP A 25 4.40 14.60 1.84
CA ASP A 25 5.45 15.56 1.50
C ASP A 25 6.83 14.88 1.44
N PRO A 26 7.81 15.46 0.74
CA PRO A 26 9.13 14.85 0.59
C PRO A 26 9.87 14.61 1.90
N VAL A 27 9.65 15.43 2.93
CA VAL A 27 10.30 15.26 4.24
C VAL A 27 9.75 14.02 4.93
N ALA A 28 8.43 13.82 4.90
CA ALA A 28 7.80 12.62 5.46
C ALA A 28 8.26 11.33 4.76
N ILE A 29 8.48 11.36 3.44
CA ILE A 29 9.02 10.21 2.68
C ILE A 29 10.44 9.85 3.14
N VAL A 30 11.30 10.85 3.33
CA VAL A 30 12.67 10.62 3.83
C VAL A 30 12.63 10.08 5.26
N GLN A 31 11.80 10.65 6.12
CA GLN A 31 11.63 10.18 7.49
C GLN A 31 11.14 8.74 7.55
N ALA A 32 10.18 8.35 6.71
CA ALA A 32 9.70 6.97 6.63
C ALA A 32 10.81 6.00 6.20
N ALA A 33 11.67 6.40 5.26
CA ALA A 33 12.82 5.62 4.86
C ALA A 33 13.82 5.43 6.02
N ASP A 34 14.09 6.51 6.76
CA ASP A 34 14.98 6.50 7.93
C ASP A 34 14.43 5.63 9.07
N THR A 35 13.13 5.73 9.38
CA THR A 35 12.48 4.93 10.43
C THR A 35 12.51 3.44 10.10
N GLN A 36 12.31 3.10 8.82
CA GLN A 36 12.41 1.72 8.34
C GLN A 36 13.86 1.28 8.07
N ARG A 37 14.84 2.17 8.24
CA ARG A 37 16.29 1.89 8.05
C ARG A 37 16.59 1.30 6.68
N VAL A 38 15.95 1.80 5.63
CA VAL A 38 16.18 1.32 4.25
C VAL A 38 17.14 2.23 3.51
N ALA A 39 17.99 1.64 2.66
CA ALA A 39 19.03 2.41 1.96
C ALA A 39 18.47 3.38 0.91
N ARG A 40 17.29 3.07 0.36
CA ARG A 40 16.60 3.90 -0.65
C ARG A 40 15.15 3.49 -0.79
N ILE A 41 14.33 4.42 -1.25
CA ILE A 41 12.95 4.18 -1.66
C ILE A 41 12.92 3.96 -3.20
N PRO A 42 12.31 2.88 -3.70
CA PRO A 42 12.09 2.69 -5.13
C PRO A 42 11.25 3.82 -5.74
N ALA A 43 11.52 4.18 -7.00
CA ALA A 43 10.83 5.29 -7.68
C ALA A 43 9.31 5.09 -7.76
N ALA A 44 8.85 3.85 -7.96
CA ALA A 44 7.44 3.50 -7.94
C ALA A 44 6.80 3.70 -6.56
N VAL A 45 7.49 3.30 -5.47
CA VAL A 45 6.99 3.52 -4.10
C VAL A 45 6.88 5.01 -3.80
N GLU A 46 7.90 5.79 -4.17
CA GLU A 46 7.89 7.24 -4.01
C GLU A 46 6.73 7.89 -4.79
N ALA A 47 6.45 7.44 -6.01
CA ALA A 47 5.33 7.93 -6.80
C ALA A 47 3.98 7.62 -6.15
N VAL A 48 3.79 6.42 -5.58
CA VAL A 48 2.58 6.08 -4.81
C VAL A 48 2.45 6.99 -3.57
N TRP A 49 3.52 7.11 -2.78
CA TRP A 49 3.48 7.93 -1.56
C TRP A 49 3.24 9.41 -1.85
N ARG A 50 3.74 9.95 -2.98
CA ARG A 50 3.42 11.33 -3.39
C ARG A 50 1.96 11.56 -3.76
N LEU A 51 1.20 10.51 -4.05
CA LEU A 51 -0.23 10.62 -4.41
C LEU A 51 -1.15 10.33 -3.22
N VAL A 52 -0.85 9.29 -2.45
CA VAL A 52 -1.73 8.75 -1.40
C VAL A 52 -1.01 8.50 -0.08
N GLY A 53 0.17 9.08 0.09
CA GLY A 53 1.06 8.71 1.19
C GLY A 53 0.78 9.39 2.53
N GLY A 54 0.20 10.60 2.51
CA GLY A 54 -0.10 11.37 3.72
C GLY A 54 -1.37 10.86 4.38
N ASP A 55 -2.48 10.97 3.64
CA ASP A 55 -3.78 10.40 3.99
C ASP A 55 -4.24 9.50 2.84
N PRO A 56 -4.21 8.16 3.01
CA PRO A 56 -4.53 7.23 1.93
C PRO A 56 -6.04 7.12 1.65
N GLY A 57 -6.91 7.67 2.49
CA GLY A 57 -8.36 7.55 2.33
C GLY A 57 -8.82 6.10 2.09
N PRO A 58 -9.52 5.80 0.98
CA PRO A 58 -10.07 4.46 0.76
C PRO A 58 -9.07 3.42 0.24
N TRP A 59 -7.82 3.77 -0.10
CA TRP A 59 -6.90 2.87 -0.82
C TRP A 59 -6.55 1.59 -0.06
N TRP A 60 -6.50 1.65 1.27
CA TRP A 60 -6.17 0.51 2.13
C TRP A 60 -6.99 0.55 3.42
N MET A 61 -8.32 0.65 3.28
CA MET A 61 -9.21 0.71 4.44
C MET A 61 -9.03 -0.49 5.37
N GLY A 62 -8.87 -0.21 6.67
CA GLY A 62 -8.62 -1.22 7.69
C GLY A 62 -7.16 -1.65 7.82
N SER A 63 -6.26 -1.08 7.02
CA SER A 63 -4.82 -1.32 7.08
C SER A 63 -4.06 -0.06 7.51
N LYS A 64 -2.84 -0.23 8.03
CA LYS A 64 -1.87 0.86 8.07
C LYS A 64 -1.01 0.76 6.81
N ALA A 65 -0.83 1.86 6.13
CA ALA A 65 -0.03 1.94 4.92
C ALA A 65 0.57 3.33 4.82
N ALA A 66 1.44 3.49 3.82
CA ALA A 66 2.10 4.74 3.52
C ALA A 66 2.96 5.33 4.65
N VAL A 67 3.51 6.54 4.45
CA VAL A 67 4.46 7.16 5.37
C VAL A 67 3.83 7.50 6.72
N SER A 68 2.51 7.69 6.78
CA SER A 68 1.80 8.06 8.00
C SER A 68 1.54 6.89 8.95
N GLY A 69 1.62 5.65 8.47
CA GLY A 69 1.26 4.45 9.24
C GLY A 69 2.38 3.44 9.45
N LEU A 70 3.57 3.65 8.86
CA LEU A 70 4.65 2.67 8.83
C LEU A 70 5.94 3.25 9.44
N ASP A 71 6.44 2.59 10.46
CA ASP A 71 7.65 2.96 11.18
C ASP A 71 8.56 1.74 11.41
N GLY A 72 9.58 1.93 12.24
CA GLY A 72 10.49 0.85 12.61
C GLY A 72 9.80 -0.29 13.37
N GLU A 73 8.80 -0.01 14.20
CA GLU A 73 8.10 -1.05 14.98
C GLU A 73 7.31 -1.98 14.06
N ILE A 74 6.62 -1.42 13.06
CA ILE A 74 5.93 -2.22 12.03
C ILE A 74 6.92 -3.08 11.23
N LYS A 75 8.11 -2.55 10.95
CA LYS A 75 9.15 -3.34 10.29
C LYS A 75 9.65 -4.50 11.16
N GLU A 76 9.89 -4.28 12.45
CA GLU A 76 10.30 -5.37 13.36
C GLU A 76 9.20 -6.45 13.44
N LEU A 77 7.91 -6.08 13.47
CA LEU A 77 6.78 -7.02 13.40
C LEU A 77 6.78 -7.85 12.09
N ALA A 78 7.08 -7.23 10.96
CA ALA A 78 7.20 -7.94 9.68
C ALA A 78 8.38 -8.94 9.70
N LEU A 79 9.50 -8.55 10.30
CA LEU A 79 10.68 -9.42 10.48
C LEU A 79 10.37 -10.60 11.41
N GLU A 80 9.68 -10.37 12.51
CA GLU A 80 9.25 -11.44 13.42
C GLU A 80 8.30 -12.41 12.71
N THR A 81 7.40 -11.90 11.87
CA THR A 81 6.47 -12.75 11.11
C THR A 81 7.20 -13.62 10.08
N LEU A 82 8.30 -13.11 9.49
CA LEU A 82 9.12 -13.89 8.56
C LEU A 82 9.74 -15.14 9.20
N ASP A 83 9.95 -15.17 10.52
CA ASP A 83 10.48 -16.35 11.23
C ASP A 83 9.47 -17.52 11.23
N TYR A 84 8.20 -17.28 10.91
CA TYR A 84 7.10 -18.25 10.95
C TYR A 84 6.55 -18.64 9.57
N VAL A 85 7.09 -18.09 8.47
CA VAL A 85 6.63 -18.39 7.10
C VAL A 85 7.59 -19.31 6.35
N GLU A 86 7.07 -20.07 5.39
CA GLU A 86 7.88 -20.87 4.48
C GLU A 86 8.40 -20.01 3.31
N GLY A 87 9.70 -20.05 3.06
CA GLY A 87 10.38 -19.31 1.98
C GLY A 87 11.24 -18.16 2.50
N ASP A 88 12.15 -17.68 1.65
CA ASP A 88 13.16 -16.69 2.03
C ASP A 88 13.14 -15.46 1.13
N LEU A 89 13.27 -14.29 1.76
CA LEU A 89 13.72 -13.06 1.09
C LEU A 89 15.26 -13.08 1.00
N ARG A 90 15.83 -12.38 0.02
CA ARG A 90 17.29 -12.33 -0.16
C ARG A 90 17.96 -11.36 0.80
N ASP A 91 17.30 -10.27 1.17
CA ASP A 91 17.74 -9.32 2.20
C ASP A 91 16.56 -8.91 3.07
N PRO A 92 16.11 -9.79 3.99
CA PRO A 92 14.99 -9.50 4.87
C PRO A 92 15.27 -8.29 5.77
N LYS A 93 16.50 -8.11 6.28
CA LYS A 93 16.83 -6.96 7.15
C LYS A 93 16.73 -5.62 6.42
N GLY A 94 17.03 -5.61 5.12
CA GLY A 94 16.86 -4.45 4.26
C GLY A 94 15.43 -4.19 3.79
N LEU A 95 14.44 -5.03 4.15
CA LEU A 95 13.09 -4.91 3.60
C LEU A 95 12.44 -3.55 3.87
N LEU A 96 11.56 -3.17 2.97
CA LEU A 96 10.69 -1.99 3.06
C LEU A 96 9.24 -2.47 3.19
N VAL A 97 8.58 -2.13 4.29
CA VAL A 97 7.15 -2.39 4.47
C VAL A 97 6.35 -1.31 3.75
N LEU A 98 5.36 -1.73 2.96
CA LEU A 98 4.43 -0.86 2.23
C LEU A 98 3.04 -0.82 2.87
N LEU A 99 2.67 -1.87 3.59
CA LEU A 99 1.36 -2.03 4.21
C LEU A 99 1.42 -3.11 5.30
N ILE A 100 0.65 -2.91 6.36
CA ILE A 100 0.24 -3.95 7.31
C ILE A 100 -1.29 -3.98 7.39
N HIS A 101 -1.87 -5.15 7.25
CA HIS A 101 -3.27 -5.41 7.53
C HIS A 101 -3.38 -6.25 8.80
N GLY A 102 -4.17 -5.78 9.77
CA GLY A 102 -4.24 -6.43 11.08
C GLY A 102 -2.90 -6.39 11.81
N ALA A 103 -2.43 -7.56 12.25
CA ALA A 103 -1.16 -7.72 12.97
C ALA A 103 -0.26 -8.81 12.35
N ASP A 104 -0.69 -9.41 11.25
CA ASP A 104 -0.18 -10.69 10.74
C ASP A 104 -0.01 -10.72 9.22
N GLU A 105 -0.42 -9.68 8.50
CA GLU A 105 -0.29 -9.59 7.04
C GLU A 105 0.49 -8.33 6.64
N PHE A 106 1.58 -8.50 5.91
CA PHE A 106 2.48 -7.44 5.49
C PHE A 106 2.75 -7.51 3.99
N HIS A 107 2.74 -6.34 3.35
CA HIS A 107 3.22 -6.22 1.97
C HIS A 107 4.58 -5.54 2.01
N VAL A 108 5.60 -6.20 1.46
CA VAL A 108 6.99 -5.76 1.58
C VAL A 108 7.71 -5.78 0.25
N VAL A 109 8.72 -4.93 0.12
CA VAL A 109 9.76 -5.05 -0.91
C VAL A 109 11.01 -5.61 -0.26
N ASP A 110 11.59 -6.66 -0.85
CA ASP A 110 12.87 -7.23 -0.40
C ASP A 110 13.98 -6.16 -0.45
N GLY A 111 14.84 -6.12 0.56
CA GLY A 111 15.98 -5.19 0.62
C GLY A 111 16.88 -5.28 -0.62
N ALA A 112 17.00 -6.48 -1.18
CA ALA A 112 17.80 -6.76 -2.37
C ALA A 112 17.24 -6.11 -3.64
N ASP A 113 15.94 -5.78 -3.66
CA ASP A 113 15.22 -5.22 -4.80
C ASP A 113 14.99 -3.72 -4.71
N LEU A 114 15.38 -3.07 -3.62
CA LEU A 114 15.25 -1.61 -3.46
C LEU A 114 15.98 -0.83 -4.57
N ALA A 115 16.97 -1.47 -5.21
CA ALA A 115 17.70 -0.92 -6.35
C ALA A 115 16.86 -0.79 -7.63
N LEU A 116 15.81 -1.59 -7.77
CA LEU A 116 14.91 -1.56 -8.91
C LEU A 116 14.01 -0.32 -8.84
N PRO A 117 13.66 0.29 -9.99
CA PRO A 117 12.73 1.42 -10.00
C PRO A 117 11.31 1.01 -9.62
N ASP A 118 10.89 -0.21 -9.98
CA ASP A 118 9.56 -0.76 -9.75
C ASP A 118 9.68 -2.25 -9.33
N PRO A 119 10.10 -2.52 -8.08
CA PRO A 119 10.40 -3.87 -7.61
C PRO A 119 9.14 -4.72 -7.37
N PRO A 120 9.27 -6.06 -7.28
CA PRO A 120 8.18 -6.92 -6.85
C PRO A 120 7.74 -6.62 -5.41
N VAL A 121 6.46 -6.86 -5.13
CA VAL A 121 5.89 -6.77 -3.78
C VAL A 121 5.56 -8.18 -3.30
N TRP A 122 6.14 -8.53 -2.17
CA TRP A 122 5.95 -9.78 -1.47
C TRP A 122 4.84 -9.66 -0.44
N LEU A 123 4.08 -10.73 -0.27
CA LEU A 123 3.08 -10.92 0.76
C LEU A 123 3.66 -11.85 1.82
N VAL A 124 3.84 -11.31 3.03
CA VAL A 124 4.21 -12.04 4.24
C VAL A 124 2.95 -12.16 5.08
N GLN A 125 2.51 -13.38 5.39
CA GLN A 125 1.33 -13.61 6.21
C GLN A 125 1.58 -14.76 7.17
N ASP A 126 1.27 -14.56 8.45
CA ASP A 126 1.46 -15.60 9.48
C ASP A 126 0.79 -16.92 9.08
N GLY A 127 1.52 -18.02 9.25
CA GLY A 127 1.07 -19.36 8.91
C GLY A 127 0.89 -19.63 7.41
N ARG A 128 1.33 -18.73 6.50
CA ARG A 128 1.27 -18.94 5.04
C ARG A 128 2.65 -18.89 4.38
N PRO A 129 2.85 -19.61 3.26
CA PRO A 129 4.07 -19.47 2.48
C PRO A 129 4.25 -18.04 1.96
N LEU A 130 5.50 -17.60 1.92
CA LEU A 130 5.89 -16.35 1.29
C LEU A 130 5.53 -16.38 -0.19
N THR A 131 4.85 -15.34 -0.68
CA THR A 131 4.47 -15.22 -2.10
C THR A 131 4.81 -13.84 -2.64
N ALA A 132 5.02 -13.73 -3.95
CA ALA A 132 5.15 -12.45 -4.66
C ALA A 132 3.96 -12.28 -5.62
N PRO A 133 2.73 -12.05 -5.12
CA PRO A 133 1.55 -11.99 -5.97
C PRO A 133 1.56 -10.77 -6.90
N TRP A 134 2.34 -9.73 -6.58
CA TRP A 134 2.52 -8.57 -7.44
C TRP A 134 3.95 -8.51 -7.98
N PRO A 135 4.15 -8.66 -9.30
CA PRO A 135 5.48 -8.62 -9.90
C PRO A 135 6.13 -7.23 -9.84
N THR A 136 5.35 -6.17 -9.58
CA THR A 136 5.84 -4.80 -9.40
C THR A 136 5.00 -4.00 -8.40
N VAL A 137 5.53 -2.89 -7.87
CA VAL A 137 4.78 -1.91 -7.05
C VAL A 137 3.65 -1.30 -7.87
N THR A 138 3.85 -1.05 -9.16
CA THR A 138 2.77 -0.61 -10.06
C THR A 138 1.62 -1.63 -10.11
N ALA A 139 1.92 -2.94 -10.17
CA ALA A 139 0.89 -3.99 -10.16
C ALA A 139 0.19 -4.10 -8.79
N TRP A 140 0.92 -3.89 -7.70
CA TRP A 140 0.32 -3.79 -6.36
C TRP A 140 -0.64 -2.60 -6.26
N PHE A 141 -0.24 -1.43 -6.78
CA PHE A 141 -1.08 -0.23 -6.78
C PHE A 141 -2.31 -0.39 -7.70
N GLU A 142 -2.18 -1.05 -8.85
CA GLU A 142 -3.31 -1.42 -9.73
C GLU A 142 -4.33 -2.31 -8.98
N SER A 143 -3.85 -3.26 -8.18
CA SER A 143 -4.71 -4.11 -7.35
C SER A 143 -5.50 -3.29 -6.34
N ALA A 144 -4.84 -2.39 -5.61
CA ALA A 144 -5.49 -1.49 -4.66
C ALA A 144 -6.52 -0.56 -5.34
N ALA A 145 -6.20 -0.06 -6.53
CA ALA A 145 -7.12 0.75 -7.32
C ALA A 145 -8.41 -0.01 -7.69
N ALA A 146 -8.29 -1.29 -8.06
CA ALA A 146 -9.44 -2.15 -8.33
C ALA A 146 -10.30 -2.34 -7.07
N ASP A 147 -9.68 -2.48 -5.90
CA ASP A 147 -10.39 -2.62 -4.62
C ASP A 147 -11.16 -1.35 -4.24
N VAL A 148 -10.57 -0.17 -4.44
CA VAL A 148 -11.24 1.14 -4.22
C VAL A 148 -12.50 1.25 -5.08
N LEU A 149 -12.40 0.92 -6.37
CA LEU A 149 -13.52 1.00 -7.29
C LEU A 149 -14.62 -0.02 -6.97
N ARG A 150 -14.24 -1.24 -6.60
CA ARG A 150 -15.18 -2.27 -6.15
C ARG A 150 -15.92 -1.83 -4.89
N HIS A 151 -15.20 -1.27 -3.92
CA HIS A 151 -15.81 -0.75 -2.70
C HIS A 151 -16.80 0.39 -2.99
N ARG A 152 -16.45 1.29 -3.92
CA ARG A 152 -17.37 2.33 -4.40
C ARG A 152 -18.66 1.73 -4.98
N ASP A 153 -18.55 0.67 -5.77
CA ASP A 153 -19.73 0.02 -6.37
C ASP A 153 -20.63 -0.62 -5.31
N LEU A 154 -20.03 -1.33 -4.35
CA LEU A 154 -20.76 -1.90 -3.20
C LEU A 154 -21.45 -0.81 -2.37
N LEU A 155 -20.83 0.35 -2.20
CA LEU A 155 -21.45 1.49 -1.51
C LEU A 155 -22.66 2.02 -2.27
N ARG A 156 -22.60 2.12 -3.60
CA ARG A 156 -23.75 2.55 -4.41
C ARG A 156 -24.94 1.61 -4.22
N GLU A 157 -24.70 0.31 -4.25
CA GLU A 157 -25.72 -0.71 -4.03
C GLU A 157 -26.31 -0.59 -2.61
N THR A 158 -25.45 -0.54 -1.60
CA THR A 158 -25.86 -0.40 -0.19
C THR A 158 -26.74 0.84 0.05
N LEU A 159 -26.40 1.98 -0.56
CA LEU A 159 -27.18 3.21 -0.42
C LEU A 159 -28.50 3.16 -1.19
N ALA A 160 -28.54 2.50 -2.36
CA ALA A 160 -29.77 2.30 -3.11
C ALA A 160 -30.79 1.44 -2.34
N GLU A 161 -30.29 0.53 -1.50
CA GLU A 161 -31.10 -0.32 -0.59
C GLU A 161 -31.47 0.39 0.73
N GLY A 162 -31.11 1.67 0.90
CA GLY A 162 -31.44 2.46 2.10
C GLY A 162 -30.46 2.29 3.26
N GLY A 163 -29.31 1.64 3.03
CA GLY A 163 -28.21 1.56 3.99
C GLY A 163 -27.49 2.91 4.18
N SER A 164 -26.53 2.93 5.11
CA SER A 164 -25.66 4.09 5.34
C SER A 164 -24.24 3.62 5.62
N SER A 165 -23.25 4.37 5.15
CA SER A 165 -21.84 4.11 5.39
C SER A 165 -21.06 5.43 5.44
N SER A 166 -20.24 5.61 6.47
CA SER A 166 -19.37 6.78 6.60
C SER A 166 -18.36 6.88 5.46
N THR A 167 -17.99 5.76 4.85
CA THR A 167 -17.03 5.71 3.72
C THR A 167 -17.61 6.26 2.42
N ALA A 168 -18.94 6.44 2.32
CA ALA A 168 -19.57 7.11 1.18
C ALA A 168 -19.05 8.56 0.98
N ALA A 169 -18.56 9.19 2.05
CA ALA A 169 -17.99 10.55 1.99
C ALA A 169 -16.78 10.66 1.04
N TYR A 170 -16.06 9.56 0.78
CA TYR A 170 -14.90 9.57 -0.11
C TYR A 170 -15.26 9.61 -1.60
N PHE A 171 -16.51 9.31 -1.95
CA PHE A 171 -16.92 9.11 -3.33
C PHE A 171 -17.96 10.12 -3.80
N VAL A 172 -17.99 10.33 -5.11
CA VAL A 172 -19.11 10.89 -5.86
C VAL A 172 -19.91 9.70 -6.37
N LEU A 173 -20.94 9.34 -5.61
CA LEU A 173 -21.80 8.18 -5.85
C LEU A 173 -22.91 8.51 -6.83
#